data_AF-A0A2G5TAP1-F1
#
_entry.id   AF-A0A2G5TAP1-F1
#
_cell.length_a   1.000
_cell.length_b   1.000
_cell.length_c   1.000
_cell.angle_alpha   90.00
_cell.angle_beta   90.00
_cell.angle_gamma   90.00
#
_symmetry.space_group_name_H-M   'P 1'
#
loop_
_entity.id
_entity.type
_entity.pdbx_description
1 polymer ?
#
loop_
_entity_poly.entity_id
_entity_poly.type
_entity_poly.pdbx_seq_one_letter_code
_entity_poly.pdbx_strand_id
1 'polypeptide(L)'
;MIHIFEARFLVFIDDDHWWRKMRLPCFLLNYIIAFCYIIPVYYSMPEQAEAKADILEQMCCVPDYIEFDRVFVFASNTAIPIKIIAYSLGFLALQILIFALWTGKRLRQQIKKSVSRRTVELQVRFQKALILQASLI
;
A
#
# COMPACT_ATOMS: atom_id res chain seq x y z
N MET A 1 6.67 4.97 -5.83
CA MET A 1 6.02 6.27 -5.54
C MET A 1 6.55 6.94 -4.26
N ILE A 2 6.61 6.23 -3.12
CA ILE A 2 7.04 6.80 -1.82
C ILE A 2 8.47 7.37 -1.81
N HIS A 3 9.41 6.78 -2.56
CA HIS A 3 10.79 7.27 -2.64
C HIS A 3 10.95 8.68 -3.25
N ILE A 4 10.13 9.04 -4.25
CA ILE A 4 10.21 10.36 -4.91
C ILE A 4 9.67 11.46 -3.99
N PHE A 5 8.60 11.16 -3.27
CA PHE A 5 8.03 12.06 -2.27
C PHE A 5 9.02 12.37 -1.17
N GLU A 6 9.69 11.33 -0.69
CA GLU A 6 10.51 11.45 0.49
C GLU A 6 11.90 12.03 0.21
N ALA A 7 12.46 11.77 -0.98
CA ALA A 7 13.68 12.43 -1.43
C ALA A 7 13.51 13.96 -1.52
N ARG A 8 12.31 14.45 -1.88
CA ARG A 8 12.02 15.90 -1.91
C ARG A 8 11.58 16.46 -0.56
N PHE A 9 11.00 15.63 0.31
CA PHE A 9 10.64 16.01 1.68
C PHE A 9 11.88 16.18 2.58
N LEU A 10 12.93 15.39 2.33
CA LEU A 10 14.20 15.43 3.07
C LEU A 10 15.08 16.63 2.76
N VAL A 11 15.02 17.20 1.56
CA VAL A 11 15.76 18.42 1.20
C VAL A 11 15.31 19.63 2.04
N PHE A 12 14.15 19.56 2.70
CA PHE A 12 13.57 20.67 3.47
C PHE A 12 13.40 20.38 4.98
N ILE A 13 13.76 19.18 5.45
CA ILE A 13 13.96 18.86 6.87
C ILE A 13 15.47 18.72 7.07
N ASP A 14 16.18 19.83 6.97
CA ASP A 14 17.65 19.81 7.09
C ASP A 14 18.10 19.63 8.56
N ASP A 15 17.20 19.82 9.53
CA ASP A 15 17.59 20.00 10.93
C ASP A 15 17.03 18.97 11.93
N ASP A 16 16.31 17.95 11.46
CA ASP A 16 15.63 17.01 12.38
C ASP A 16 16.20 15.60 12.31
N HIS A 17 17.29 15.41 13.05
CA HIS A 17 18.08 14.16 13.17
C HIS A 17 17.22 12.94 13.56
N TRP A 18 16.08 13.17 14.23
CA TRP A 18 15.17 12.12 14.69
C TRP A 18 14.38 11.48 13.54
N TRP A 19 13.86 12.27 12.60
CA TRP A 19 13.11 11.75 11.45
C TRP A 19 13.98 10.89 10.53
N ARG A 20 15.23 11.32 10.34
CA ARG A 20 16.22 10.61 9.52
C ARG A 20 16.52 9.22 10.06
N LYS A 21 16.52 9.03 11.39
CA LYS A 21 16.66 7.73 12.05
C LYS A 21 15.38 6.91 12.04
N MET A 22 14.21 7.53 12.21
CA MET A 22 12.93 6.82 12.25
C MET A 22 12.43 6.36 10.88
N ARG A 23 12.95 6.96 9.80
CA ARG A 23 12.67 6.61 8.40
C ARG A 23 12.96 5.14 8.09
N LEU A 24 14.18 4.70 8.36
CA LEU A 24 14.66 3.36 8.01
C LEU A 24 13.84 2.23 8.68
N PRO A 25 13.57 2.25 9.99
CA PRO A 25 12.73 1.24 10.62
C PRO A 25 11.28 1.30 10.14
N CYS A 26 10.71 2.48 9.85
CA CYS A 26 9.39 2.55 9.23
C CYS A 26 9.33 1.87 7.86
N PHE A 27 10.37 2.00 7.02
CA PHE A 27 10.42 1.27 5.75
C PHE A 27 10.56 -0.22 5.93
N LEU A 28 11.50 -0.64 6.77
CA LEU A 28 11.72 -2.05 7.08
C LEU A 28 10.43 -2.70 7.58
N LEU A 29 9.72 -2.04 8.51
CA LEU A 29 8.43 -2.52 9.01
C LEU A 29 7.38 -2.63 7.91
N ASN A 30 7.27 -1.63 7.02
CA ASN A 30 6.32 -1.71 5.90
C ASN A 30 6.62 -2.87 4.95
N TYR A 31 7.89 -3.09 4.62
CA TYR A 31 8.29 -4.22 3.79
C TYR A 31 8.00 -5.55 4.48
N ILE A 32 8.33 -5.69 5.77
CA ILE A 32 8.00 -6.88 6.57
C ILE A 32 6.50 -7.13 6.57
N ILE A 33 5.69 -6.10 6.82
CA ILE A 33 4.23 -6.18 6.82
C ILE A 33 3.69 -6.60 5.44
N ALA A 34 4.25 -6.06 4.36
CA ALA A 34 3.88 -6.45 3.00
C ALA A 34 4.15 -7.95 2.75
N PHE A 35 5.31 -8.46 3.17
CA PHE A 35 5.58 -9.91 3.11
C PHE A 35 4.60 -10.70 3.98
N CYS A 36 4.28 -10.22 5.19
CA CYS A 36 3.31 -10.85 6.08
C CYS A 36 1.90 -10.93 5.48
N TYR A 37 1.49 -10.02 4.60
CA TYR A 37 0.19 -10.11 3.92
C TYR A 37 0.15 -11.16 2.81
N ILE A 38 1.30 -11.47 2.19
CA ILE A 38 1.38 -12.46 1.10
C ILE A 38 1.31 -13.88 1.65
N ILE A 39 1.91 -14.12 2.82
CA ILE A 39 1.97 -15.43 3.49
C ILE A 39 0.57 -16.07 3.64
N PRO A 40 -0.44 -15.42 4.27
CA PRO A 40 -1.76 -16.02 4.43
C PRO A 40 -2.51 -16.22 3.11
N VAL A 41 -2.25 -15.38 2.10
CA VAL A 41 -2.81 -15.59 0.75
C VAL A 41 -2.23 -16.86 0.14
N TYR A 42 -0.92 -17.05 0.25
CA TYR A 42 -0.24 -18.25 -0.26
C TYR A 42 -0.73 -19.52 0.44
N TYR A 43 -0.87 -19.51 1.77
CA TYR A 43 -1.43 -20.66 2.50
C TYR A 43 -2.93 -20.91 2.24
N SER A 44 -3.66 -19.88 1.79
CA SER A 44 -5.06 -20.04 1.38
C SER A 44 -5.25 -20.56 -0.05
N MET A 45 -4.17 -20.69 -0.83
CA MET A 45 -4.23 -21.23 -2.18
C MET A 45 -4.57 -22.73 -2.11
N PRO A 46 -5.65 -23.18 -2.78
CA PRO A 46 -5.98 -24.59 -2.81
C PRO A 46 -4.97 -25.37 -3.67
N GLU A 47 -4.84 -26.67 -3.42
CA GLU A 47 -4.09 -27.55 -4.30
C GLU A 47 -4.72 -27.53 -5.70
N GLN A 48 -3.91 -27.33 -6.74
CA GLN A 48 -4.43 -27.15 -8.10
C GLN A 48 -5.15 -28.40 -8.63
N ALA A 49 -4.76 -29.60 -8.19
CA ALA A 49 -5.40 -30.85 -8.60
C ALA A 49 -6.83 -30.95 -8.03
N GLU A 50 -6.99 -30.73 -6.72
CA GLU A 50 -8.29 -30.71 -6.05
C GLU A 50 -9.18 -29.58 -6.57
N ALA A 51 -8.64 -28.36 -6.69
CA ALA A 51 -9.41 -27.21 -7.16
C ALA A 51 -9.93 -27.38 -8.59
N LYS A 52 -9.15 -28.02 -9.47
CA LYS A 52 -9.59 -28.34 -10.84
C LYS A 52 -10.67 -29.42 -10.82
N ALA A 53 -10.54 -30.45 -9.98
CA ALA A 53 -11.55 -31.49 -9.83
C ALA A 53 -12.89 -30.91 -9.34
N ASP A 54 -12.88 -30.07 -8.30
CA ASP A 54 -14.08 -29.40 -7.76
C ASP A 54 -14.79 -28.56 -8.83
N ILE A 55 -14.01 -27.82 -9.64
CA ILE A 55 -14.56 -27.00 -10.72
C ILE A 55 -15.13 -27.89 -11.83
N LEU A 56 -14.49 -29.01 -12.17
CA LEU A 56 -15.01 -29.97 -13.15
C LEU A 56 -16.29 -30.66 -12.65
N GLU A 57 -16.42 -30.91 -11.35
CA GLU A 57 -17.65 -31.44 -10.75
C GLU A 57 -18.79 -30.42 -10.77
N GLN A 58 -18.50 -29.13 -10.51
CA GLN A 58 -19.51 -28.07 -10.60
C GLN A 58 -19.87 -27.72 -12.04
N MET A 59 -18.92 -27.79 -12.95
CA MET A 59 -19.07 -27.45 -14.36
C MET A 59 -19.23 -28.74 -15.16
N CYS A 60 -20.47 -29.23 -15.30
CA CYS A 60 -20.81 -30.47 -16.03
C CYS A 60 -20.14 -30.61 -17.42
N CYS A 61 -19.75 -29.51 -18.08
CA CYS A 61 -19.07 -29.52 -19.36
C CYS A 61 -18.03 -28.39 -19.44
N VAL A 62 -16.77 -28.69 -19.73
CA VAL A 62 -15.77 -27.68 -20.12
C VAL A 62 -15.80 -27.52 -21.64
N PRO A 63 -15.94 -26.30 -22.17
CA PRO A 63 -15.87 -26.07 -23.60
C PRO A 63 -14.48 -26.39 -24.19
N ASP A 64 -14.44 -26.98 -25.38
CA ASP A 64 -13.20 -27.39 -26.08
C ASP A 64 -12.21 -26.24 -26.36
N TYR A 65 -12.65 -24.99 -26.28
CA TYR A 65 -11.79 -23.81 -26.44
C TYR A 65 -10.98 -23.47 -25.17
N ILE A 66 -11.23 -24.14 -24.04
CA ILE A 66 -10.53 -23.91 -22.78
C ILE A 66 -9.57 -25.07 -22.52
N GLU A 67 -8.26 -24.81 -22.61
CA GLU A 67 -7.25 -25.74 -22.11
C GLU A 67 -7.24 -25.72 -20.57
N PHE A 68 -8.10 -26.53 -19.96
CA PHE A 68 -8.30 -26.58 -18.52
C PHE A 68 -7.03 -26.92 -17.74
N ASP A 69 -6.10 -27.66 -18.36
CA ASP A 69 -4.80 -27.97 -17.78
C ASP A 69 -3.93 -26.72 -17.50
N ARG A 70 -4.11 -25.65 -18.29
CA ARG A 70 -3.38 -24.38 -18.09
C ARG A 70 -4.09 -23.40 -17.15
N VAL A 71 -5.30 -23.72 -16.70
CA VAL A 71 -6.06 -22.84 -15.79
C VAL A 71 -5.47 -22.94 -14.39
N PHE A 72 -5.06 -21.79 -13.84
CA PHE A 72 -4.60 -21.69 -12.46
C PHE A 72 -5.71 -21.14 -11.57
N VAL A 73 -6.13 -21.92 -10.59
CA VAL A 73 -7.17 -21.52 -9.64
C VAL A 73 -6.53 -20.78 -8.49
N PHE A 74 -6.65 -19.45 -8.48
CA PHE A 74 -6.01 -18.61 -7.47
C PHE A 74 -6.67 -18.73 -6.09
N ALA A 75 -8.00 -18.89 -6.02
CA ALA A 75 -8.72 -19.06 -4.78
C ALA A 75 -10.03 -19.81 -5.01
N SER A 76 -10.27 -20.88 -4.23
CA SER A 76 -11.58 -21.54 -4.16
C SER A 76 -12.55 -20.72 -3.29
N ASN A 77 -12.05 -20.11 -2.20
CA ASN A 77 -12.79 -19.15 -1.38
C ASN A 77 -12.20 -17.73 -1.50
N THR A 78 -12.89 -16.85 -2.24
CA THR A 78 -12.44 -15.48 -2.49
C THR A 78 -12.52 -14.56 -1.27
N ALA A 79 -13.21 -14.95 -0.20
CA ALA A 79 -13.39 -14.10 0.98
C ALA A 79 -12.06 -13.77 1.69
N ILE A 80 -11.12 -14.72 1.73
CA ILE A 80 -9.81 -14.55 2.38
C ILE A 80 -8.93 -13.54 1.63
N PRO A 81 -8.65 -13.71 0.31
CA PRO A 81 -7.83 -12.75 -0.43
C PRO A 81 -8.48 -11.36 -0.48
N ILE A 82 -9.81 -11.27 -0.62
CA ILE A 82 -10.52 -9.98 -0.62
C ILE A 82 -10.35 -9.25 0.71
N LYS A 83 -10.49 -9.93 1.85
CA LYS A 83 -10.27 -9.33 3.17
C LYS A 83 -8.84 -8.82 3.32
N ILE A 84 -7.84 -9.62 2.92
CA ILE A 84 -6.42 -9.25 3.03
C ILE A 84 -6.12 -8.02 2.14
N ILE A 85 -6.66 -7.97 0.93
CA ILE A 85 -6.53 -6.81 0.04
C ILE A 85 -7.18 -5.57 0.67
N ALA A 86 -8.39 -5.69 1.21
CA ALA A 86 -9.08 -4.58 1.86
C ALA A 86 -8.30 -4.05 3.09
N TYR A 87 -7.77 -4.94 3.93
CA TYR A 87 -6.95 -4.56 5.08
C TYR A 87 -5.64 -3.89 4.67
N SER A 88 -4.95 -4.41 3.64
CA SER A 88 -3.68 -3.82 3.19
C SER A 88 -3.88 -2.43 2.58
N LEU A 89 -4.94 -2.23 1.77
CA LEU A 89 -5.32 -0.91 1.25
C LEU A 89 -5.68 0.07 2.38
N GLY A 90 -6.49 -0.38 3.35
CA GLY A 90 -6.86 0.43 4.51
C GLY A 90 -5.65 0.83 5.36
N PHE A 91 -4.71 -0.09 5.58
CA PHE A 91 -3.47 0.16 6.31
C PHE A 91 -2.60 1.21 5.60
N LEU A 92 -2.41 1.08 4.29
CA LEU A 92 -1.67 2.06 3.48
C LEU A 92 -2.33 3.44 3.50
N ALA A 93 -3.66 3.50 3.35
CA ALA A 93 -4.41 4.75 3.41
C ALA A 93 -4.26 5.43 4.79
N LEU A 94 -4.40 4.67 5.88
CA LEU A 94 -4.21 5.19 7.24
C LEU A 94 -2.79 5.73 7.44
N GLN A 95 -1.79 5.00 6.95
CA GLN A 95 -0.40 5.41 7.06
C GLN A 95 -0.12 6.71 6.29
N ILE A 96 -0.65 6.85 5.08
CA ILE A 96 -0.59 8.10 4.30
C ILE A 96 -1.24 9.24 5.08
N LEU A 97 -2.41 9.03 5.70
CA LEU A 97 -3.10 10.04 6.51
C LEU A 97 -2.29 10.45 7.74
N ILE A 98 -1.70 9.49 8.46
CA ILE A 98 -0.87 9.77 9.64
C ILE A 98 0.36 10.61 9.24
N PHE A 99 1.09 10.20 8.20
CA PHE A 99 2.22 10.97 7.68
C PHE A 99 1.77 12.35 7.23
N ALA A 100 0.62 12.44 6.56
CA ALA A 100 0.07 13.71 6.09
C ALA A 100 -0.24 14.69 7.24
N LEU A 101 -0.88 14.19 8.30
CA LEU A 101 -1.22 14.97 9.49
C LEU A 101 0.03 15.38 10.28
N TRP A 102 1.00 14.46 10.42
CA TRP A 102 2.25 14.70 11.14
C TRP A 102 3.07 15.78 10.43
N THR A 103 3.25 15.64 9.11
CA THR A 103 3.86 16.65 8.25
C THR A 103 3.16 18.00 8.39
N GLY A 104 1.83 18.03 8.32
CA GLY A 104 1.07 19.28 8.47
C GLY A 104 1.26 19.94 9.84
N LYS A 105 1.36 19.16 10.93
CA LYS A 105 1.66 19.67 12.28
C LYS A 105 3.08 20.23 12.37
N ARG A 106 4.09 19.50 11.89
CA ARG A 106 5.49 19.92 11.85
C ARG A 106 5.68 21.20 11.04
N LEU A 107 5.05 21.26 9.86
CA LEU A 107 5.12 22.41 8.98
C LEU A 107 4.51 23.67 9.64
N ARG A 108 3.37 23.53 10.35
CA ARG A 108 2.79 24.62 11.16
C ARG A 108 3.69 25.09 12.30
N GLN A 109 4.45 24.19 12.92
CA GLN A 109 5.42 24.55 13.96
C GLN A 109 6.62 25.31 13.38
N GLN A 110 7.07 24.95 12.17
CA GLN A 110 8.17 25.62 11.45
C GLN A 110 7.78 27.02 10.94
N ILE A 111 6.51 27.24 10.54
CA ILE A 111 5.97 28.58 10.23
C ILE A 111 6.16 29.54 11.42
N LYS A 112 6.00 29.05 12.65
CA LYS A 112 6.12 29.88 13.85
C LYS A 112 7.57 30.26 14.18
N LYS A 113 8.58 29.57 13.61
CA LYS A 113 9.98 29.73 14.01
C LYS A 113 10.87 30.41 12.96
N SER A 114 10.73 30.16 11.65
CA SER A 114 11.65 30.79 10.67
C SER A 114 11.30 30.68 9.18
N VAL A 115 10.19 30.03 8.77
CA VAL A 115 9.94 29.72 7.34
C VAL A 115 8.83 30.59 6.72
N SER A 116 9.06 31.04 5.48
CA SER A 116 8.10 31.83 4.68
C SER A 116 6.74 31.13 4.52
N ARG A 117 5.64 31.86 4.81
CA ARG A 117 4.26 31.37 4.69
C ARG A 117 3.93 30.81 3.30
N ARG A 118 4.49 31.41 2.23
CA ARG A 118 4.26 30.98 0.84
C ARG A 118 4.78 29.57 0.56
N THR A 119 5.95 29.23 1.11
CA THR A 119 6.57 27.92 0.91
C THR A 119 5.75 26.82 1.57
N VAL A 120 5.15 27.10 2.72
CA VAL A 120 4.29 26.14 3.43
C VAL A 120 2.97 25.90 2.69
N GLU A 121 2.34 26.94 2.18
CA GLU A 121 1.08 26.80 1.47
C GLU A 121 1.24 25.96 0.19
N LEU A 122 2.36 26.14 -0.52
CA LEU A 122 2.72 25.32 -1.68
C LEU A 122 2.85 23.83 -1.30
N GLN A 123 3.47 23.51 -0.17
CA GLN A 123 3.66 22.14 0.30
C GLN A 123 2.34 21.46 0.68
N VAL A 124 1.43 22.18 1.35
CA VAL A 124 0.09 21.65 1.67
C VAL A 124 -0.70 21.37 0.40
N ARG A 125 -0.63 22.25 -0.60
CA ARG A 125 -1.29 22.05 -1.90
C ARG A 125 -0.70 20.85 -2.65
N PHE A 126 0.63 20.72 -2.64
CA PHE A 126 1.31 19.60 -3.29
C PHE A 126 0.97 18.25 -2.63
N GLN A 127 0.99 18.19 -1.30
CA GLN A 127 0.62 16.99 -0.56
C GLN A 127 -0.84 16.58 -0.81
N LYS A 128 -1.76 17.55 -0.92
CA LYS A 128 -3.15 17.29 -1.33
C LYS A 128 -3.25 16.76 -2.76
N ALA A 129 -2.53 17.37 -3.70
CA ALA A 129 -2.50 16.93 -5.10
C ALA A 129 -1.99 15.50 -5.24
N LEU A 130 -1.03 15.13 -4.40
CA LEU A 130 -0.45 13.81 -4.38
C LEU A 130 -1.34 12.74 -3.75
N ILE A 131 -2.04 13.07 -2.66
CA ILE A 131 -3.08 12.19 -2.11
C ILE A 131 -4.15 11.97 -3.17
N LEU A 132 -4.58 13.03 -3.85
CA LEU A 132 -5.54 12.96 -4.94
C LEU A 132 -5.04 12.05 -6.08
N GLN A 133 -3.79 12.22 -6.51
CA GLN A 133 -3.17 11.41 -7.55
C GLN A 133 -3.07 9.93 -7.16
N ALA A 134 -2.75 9.64 -5.89
CA ALA A 134 -2.71 8.28 -5.37
C ALA A 134 -4.10 7.66 -5.13
N SER A 135 -5.16 8.48 -5.05
CA SER A 135 -6.55 8.01 -4.91
C SER A 135 -7.24 7.76 -6.26
N LEU A 136 -6.69 8.31 -7.35
CA LEU A 136 -7.22 8.24 -8.72
C LEU A 136 -6.56 7.13 -9.56
N ILE A 137 -5.51 6.49 -9.04
CA ILE A 137 -4.85 5.31 -9.62
C ILE A 137 -5.35 4.09 -8.87
#